data_AF-A0A0G1EHI0-F1
#
_entry.id   AF-A0A0G1EHI0-F1
#
_cell.length_a   1.000
_cell.length_b   1.000
_cell.length_c   1.000
_cell.angle_alpha   90.00
_cell.angle_beta   90.00
_cell.angle_gamma   90.00
#
_symmetry.space_group_name_H-M   'P 1'
#
loop_
_entity.id
_entity.type
_entity.pdbx_description
1 polymer ?
#
loop_
_entity_poly.entity_id
_entity_poly.type
_entity_poly.pdbx_seq_one_letter_code
_entity_poly.pdbx_strand_id
1 'polypeptide(L)' 'MCLAIPGIVKEIQGERLVVEYPTETRQALAGGMPLKVGDYVMIQMGIAIRVVTKKEALVSWKAWKAHIPKSFK' A
#
# COMPACT_ATOMS: atom_id res chain seq x y z
N MET A 1 8.71 -1.25 10.00
CA MET A 1 8.80 0.17 9.59
C MET A 1 7.49 0.56 8.91
N CYS A 2 6.80 1.59 9.40
CA CYS A 2 5.48 1.99 8.91
C CYS A 2 5.62 3.11 7.87
N LEU A 3 4.83 3.07 6.81
CA LEU A 3 4.66 4.18 5.87
C LEU A 3 3.27 4.78 6.10
N ALA A 4 3.20 6.10 6.26
CA ALA A 4 1.94 6.81 6.47
C ALA A 4 1.16 7.07 5.17
N ILE A 5 1.50 6.34 4.10
CA ILE A 5 0.86 6.44 2.79
C ILE A 5 0.32 5.06 2.36
N PRO A 6 -0.79 5.00 1.61
CA PRO A 6 -1.28 3.76 1.06
C PRO A 6 -0.32 3.14 0.04
N GLY A 7 -0.29 1.82 -0.03
CA GLY A 7 0.39 1.06 -1.10
C GLY A 7 -0.61 0.19 -1.87
N ILE A 8 -0.22 -0.26 -3.06
CA ILE A 8 -1.01 -1.17 -3.90
C ILE A 8 -0.55 -2.61 -3.67
N VAL A 9 -1.49 -3.52 -3.44
CA VAL A 9 -1.20 -4.96 -3.40
C VAL A 9 -0.88 -5.45 -4.81
N LYS A 10 0.37 -5.85 -5.06
CA LYS A 10 0.82 -6.39 -6.35
C LYS A 10 0.69 -7.91 -6.42
N GLU A 11 0.92 -8.59 -5.31
CA GLU A 11 0.85 -10.05 -5.22
C GLU A 11 0.32 -10.49 -3.86
N ILE A 12 -0.35 -11.65 -3.85
CA ILE A 12 -0.86 -12.32 -2.65
C ILE A 12 -0.41 -13.78 -2.71
N GLN A 13 0.28 -14.23 -1.67
CA GLN A 13 0.76 -15.60 -1.49
C GLN A 13 0.33 -16.10 -0.10
N GLY A 14 -0.88 -16.65 -0.02
CA GLY A 14 -1.50 -16.98 1.26
C GLY A 14 -1.75 -15.71 2.07
N GLU A 15 -1.17 -15.62 3.27
CA GLU A 15 -1.25 -14.41 4.11
C GLU A 15 -0.21 -13.34 3.76
N ARG A 16 0.80 -13.66 2.94
CA ARG A 16 1.85 -12.71 2.58
C ARG A 16 1.43 -11.87 1.38
N LEU A 17 1.68 -10.57 1.49
CA LEU A 17 1.43 -9.57 0.46
C LEU A 17 2.75 -8.98 -0.03
N VAL A 18 2.82 -8.70 -1.32
CA VAL A 18 3.79 -7.75 -1.88
C VAL A 18 3.06 -6.44 -2.13
N VAL A 19 3.45 -5.39 -1.43
CA VAL A 19 2.81 -4.07 -1.49
C VAL A 19 3.77 -3.06 -2.08
N GLU A 20 3.37 -2.45 -3.19
CA GLU A 20 4.12 -1.40 -3.88
C GLU A 20 3.64 -0.02 -3.42
N TYR A 21 4.56 0.74 -2.86
CA TYR A 21 4.39 2.14 -2.52
C TYR A 21 5.06 3.01 -3.58
N PRO A 22 4.70 4.31 -3.63
CA PRO A 22 5.37 5.25 -4.52
C PRO A 22 6.89 5.30 -4.43
N THR A 23 7.45 5.02 -3.25
CA THR A 23 8.89 5.14 -2.97
C THR A 23 9.62 3.80 -2.94
N GLU A 24 8.91 2.70 -2.69
CA GLU A 24 9.52 1.39 -2.45
C GLU A 24 8.48 0.26 -2.49
N THR A 25 8.94 -0.99 -2.59
CA THR A 25 8.08 -2.17 -2.46
C THR A 25 8.43 -2.92 -1.17
N ARG A 26 7.42 -3.36 -0.42
CA ARG A 26 7.61 -4.07 0.86
C ARG A 26 6.70 -5.29 0.97
N GLN A 27 7.12 -6.24 1.81
CA GLN A 27 6.27 -7.36 2.21
C GLN A 27 5.40 -6.98 3.42
N ALA A 28 4.18 -7.48 3.45
CA ALA A 28 3.23 -7.32 4.55
C ALA A 28 2.39 -8.57 4.75
N LEU A 29 1.60 -8.61 5.83
CA LEU A 29 0.60 -9.65 6.09
C LEU A 29 -0.81 -9.12 5.82
N ALA A 30 -1.69 -9.98 5.32
CA ALA A 30 -3.09 -9.66 5.05
C ALA A 30 -3.91 -9.34 6.31
N GLY A 31 -3.45 -9.80 7.48
CA GLY A 31 -4.13 -9.54 8.75
C GLY A 31 -5.54 -10.10 8.83
N GLY A 32 -5.82 -11.18 8.09
CA GLY A 32 -7.16 -11.79 8.00
C GLY A 32 -8.18 -11.00 7.18
N MET A 33 -7.79 -9.90 6.53
CA MET A 33 -8.71 -9.16 5.65
C MET A 33 -8.85 -9.83 4.28
N PRO A 34 -10.05 -9.82 3.68
CA PRO A 34 -10.26 -10.28 2.31
C PRO A 34 -9.69 -9.25 1.31
N LEU A 35 -8.43 -9.42 0.93
CA LEU A 35 -7.72 -8.55 -0.01
C LEU A 35 -7.62 -9.20 -1.39
N LYS A 36 -7.53 -8.35 -2.42
CA LYS A 36 -7.21 -8.76 -3.79
C LYS A 36 -6.07 -7.94 -4.38
N VAL A 37 -5.42 -8.48 -5.40
CA VAL A 37 -4.43 -7.76 -6.20
C VAL A 37 -5.08 -6.50 -6.78
N GLY A 38 -4.39 -5.37 -6.65
CA GLY A 38 -4.87 -4.04 -7.04
C GLY A 38 -5.56 -3.25 -5.92
N ASP A 39 -5.84 -3.86 -4.76
CA ASP A 39 -6.36 -3.11 -3.62
C ASP A 39 -5.32 -2.11 -3.09
N TYR A 40 -5.80 -0.95 -2.68
CA TYR A 40 -4.98 0.05 -1.98
C TYR A 40 -5.13 -0.18 -0.47
N VAL A 41 -4.02 -0.34 0.23
CA VAL A 41 -4.03 -0.72 1.65
C VAL A 41 -3.14 0.17 2.50
N MET A 42 -3.61 0.41 3.73
CA MET A 42 -2.80 0.96 4.81
C MET A 42 -2.18 -0.19 5.60
N ILE A 43 -0.86 -0.10 5.82
CA ILE A 43 -0.09 -1.09 6.56
C ILE A 43 0.40 -0.47 7.88
N GLN A 44 0.15 -1.14 8.99
CA GLN A 44 0.68 -0.78 10.30
C GLN A 44 1.42 -1.98 10.89
N MET A 45 2.65 -1.76 11.34
CA MET A 45 3.54 -2.82 11.86
C MET A 45 3.69 -4.03 10.92
N GLY A 46 3.63 -3.81 9.60
CA GLY A 46 3.75 -4.88 8.60
C GLY A 46 2.47 -5.68 8.37
N ILE A 47 1.34 -5.26 8.93
CA ILE A 47 0.04 -5.90 8.77
C ILE A 47 -0.93 -4.93 8.11
N ALA A 48 -1.71 -5.40 7.14
CA ALA A 48 -2.79 -4.62 6.56
C ALA A 48 -3.85 -4.34 7.62
N ILE A 49 -4.28 -3.08 7.73
CA ILE A 49 -5.29 -2.66 8.71
C ILE A 49 -6.54 -2.06 8.07
N ARG A 50 -6.43 -1.59 6.82
CA ARG A 50 -7.54 -0.94 6.11
C ARG A 50 -7.33 -0.95 4.61
N VAL A 51 -8.37 -1.35 3.87
CA VAL A 51 -8.49 -1.07 2.43
C VAL A 51 -9.00 0.36 2.25
N VAL A 52 -8.35 1.11 1.36
CA VAL A 52 -8.75 2.48 0.98
C VAL A 52 -9.12 2.51 -0.49
N THR A 53 -9.89 3.51 -0.90
CA THR A 53 -10.19 3.70 -2.32
C THR A 53 -8.98 4.27 -3.06
N LYS A 54 -8.92 4.02 -4.38
CA LYS A 54 -7.93 4.65 -5.26
C LYS A 54 -7.91 6.17 -5.12
N LYS A 55 -9.07 6.82 -4.94
CA LYS A 55 -9.17 8.27 -4.77
C LYS A 55 -8.48 8.74 -3.49
N GLU A 56 -8.70 8.05 -2.36
CA GLU A 56 -8.04 8.36 -1.09
C GLU A 56 -6.52 8.15 -1.18
N ALA A 57 -6.08 7.08 -1.83
CA ALA A 57 -4.66 6.84 -2.08
C ALA A 57 -4.02 7.96 -2.89
N LEU A 58 -4.64 8.38 -3.99
CA LEU A 58 -4.15 9.48 -4.82
C LEU A 58 -4.09 10.81 -4.07
N VAL A 59 -5.08 11.10 -3.21
CA VAL A 59 -5.07 12.31 -2.37
C VAL A 59 -3.91 12.27 -1.39
N SER A 60 -3.69 11.14 -0.72
CA SER A 60 -2.57 10.93 0.20
C SER A 60 -1.21 11.08 -0.52
N TRP A 61 -1.06 10.46 -1.69
CA TRP A 61 0.15 10.57 -2.50
C TRP A 61 0.40 11.99 -2.99
N LYS A 62 -0.65 12.72 -3.38
CA LYS A 62 -0.53 14.13 -3.76
C LYS A 62 -0.03 15.00 -2.60
N ALA A 63 -0.47 14.72 -1.38
CA ALA A 63 0.05 15.40 -0.18
C ALA A 63 1.54 15.08 0.06
N TRP A 64 1.98 13.88 -0.29
CA TRP A 64 3.37 13.41 -0.17
C TRP A 64 4.26 13.67 -1.40
N LYS A 65 3.76 14.41 -2.40
CA LYS A 65 4.38 14.55 -3.73
C LYS A 65 5.87 14.89 -3.73
N ALA A 66 6.35 15.67 -2.78
CA ALA A 66 7.76 16.06 -2.68
C ALA A 66 8.71 14.86 -2.51
N HIS A 67 8.21 13.74 -1.97
CA HIS A 67 8.98 12.53 -1.69
C HIS A 67 8.69 11.40 -2.68
N ILE A 68 7.73 11.58 -3.60
CA ILE A 68 7.36 10.58 -4.58
C ILE A 68 8.20 10.77 -5.85
N PRO A 69 8.92 9.73 -6.32
CA PRO A 69 9.66 9.78 -7.57
C PRO A 69 8.74 10.16 -8.74
N LYS A 70 9.20 11.06 -9.63
CA LYS A 70 8.44 11.45 -10.83
C LYS A 70 8.17 10.27 -11.78
N SER A 71 8.91 9.18 -11.64
CA SER A 71 8.76 7.93 -12.39
C SER A 71 7.59 7.06 -11.91
N PHE A 72 7.08 7.29 -10.69
CA PHE A 72 5.95 6.54 -10.16
C PHE A 72 4.64 7.13 -10.68
N LYS A 73 3.98 6.42 -11.59
CA LYS A 73 2.72 6.81 -12.23
C LYS A 73 1.69 5.69 -12.15
#